data_AF-A0A2M8A8V2-F1
#
_entry.id   AF-A0A2M8A8V2-F1
#
_cell.length_a   1.000
_cell.length_b   1.000
_cell.length_c   1.000
_cell.angle_alpha   90.00
_cell.angle_beta   90.00
_cell.angle_gamma   90.00
#
_symmetry.space_group_name_H-M   'P 1'
#
loop_
_entity.id
_entity.type
_entity.pdbx_description
1 polymer ?
#
loop_
_entity_poly.entity_id
_entity_poly.type
_entity_poly.pdbx_seq_one_letter_code
_entity_poly.pdbx_strand_id
1 'polypeptide(L)'
;MAIFASPVSASAAAKAGIKPGSFFYFFDTAFEKIGLFFTFNPEKKAQKAMEYAEEKLAEAEAAANENKPEAVATAMANYQNDVSFATNESKTIEDKI
;
A
#
# COMPACT_ATOMS: atom_id res chain seq x y z
N MET A 1 33.02 21.39 -2.89
CA MET A 1 32.64 20.09 -2.29
C MET A 1 31.13 20.00 -2.39
N ALA A 2 30.62 19.28 -3.40
CA ALA A 2 29.18 19.12 -3.61
C ALA A 2 28.71 17.96 -2.73
N ILE A 3 27.84 18.26 -1.77
CA ILE A 3 27.24 17.26 -0.89
C ILE A 3 26.04 16.70 -1.68
N PHE A 4 26.26 15.61 -2.40
CA PHE A 4 25.15 14.84 -2.96
C PHE A 4 24.46 14.12 -1.80
N ALA A 5 23.31 14.63 -1.38
CA ALA A 5 22.40 13.89 -0.52
C ALA A 5 21.93 12.67 -1.32
N SER A 6 22.44 11.49 -0.98
CA SER A 6 21.93 10.23 -1.52
C SER A 6 20.44 10.14 -1.14
N PRO A 7 19.54 9.78 -2.07
CA PRO A 7 18.18 9.44 -1.67
C PRO A 7 18.29 8.24 -0.72
N VAL A 8 17.75 8.39 0.48
CA VAL A 8 17.50 7.26 1.37
C VAL A 8 16.66 6.27 0.55
N SER A 9 17.28 5.18 0.11
CA SER A 9 16.54 4.02 -0.36
C SER A 9 15.97 3.37 0.88
N ALA A 10 14.84 3.88 1.37
CA ALA A 10 14.01 3.17 2.32
C ALA A 10 13.23 2.09 1.56
N SER A 11 13.95 1.11 1.00
CA SER A 11 13.34 -0.21 0.84
C SER A 11 13.59 -0.92 2.16
N ALA A 12 12.82 -0.53 3.19
CA ALA A 12 12.44 -1.52 4.16
C ALA A 12 11.59 -2.50 3.35
N ALA A 13 12.10 -3.70 3.07
CA ALA A 13 11.37 -4.68 2.29
C ALA A 13 10.02 -4.92 2.99
N ALA A 14 8.96 -4.29 2.49
CA ALA A 14 7.62 -4.50 2.99
C ALA A 14 7.36 -6.01 2.88
N LYS A 15 6.93 -6.61 3.99
CA LYS A 15 6.71 -8.04 4.01
C LYS A 15 5.35 -8.29 3.39
N ALA A 16 5.30 -9.13 2.36
CA ALA A 16 4.03 -9.60 1.81
C ALA A 16 3.16 -10.18 2.94
N GLY A 17 1.93 -9.69 3.06
CA GLY A 17 0.94 -10.24 3.99
C GLY A 17 0.23 -11.44 3.40
N ILE A 18 -1.11 -11.41 3.41
CA ILE A 18 -1.89 -12.52 2.87
C ILE A 18 -1.93 -12.42 1.34
N LYS A 19 -1.46 -13.47 0.65
CA LYS A 19 -1.39 -13.44 -0.81
C LYS A 19 -2.78 -13.47 -1.48
N PRO A 20 -2.94 -12.77 -2.62
CA PRO A 20 -4.11 -12.89 -3.45
C PRO A 20 -4.35 -14.34 -3.89
N GLY A 21 -5.63 -14.75 -3.94
CA GLY A 21 -6.03 -16.12 -4.27
C GLY A 21 -6.01 -17.09 -3.09
N SER A 22 -5.55 -16.69 -1.90
CA SER A 22 -5.79 -17.45 -0.67
C SER A 22 -7.19 -17.20 -0.13
N PHE A 23 -7.75 -18.18 0.59
CA PHE A 23 -9.06 -18.05 1.25
C PHE A 23 -9.13 -16.85 2.22
N PHE A 24 -8.01 -16.55 2.88
CA PHE A 24 -7.96 -15.47 3.87
C PHE A 24 -7.73 -14.08 3.27
N TYR A 25 -7.44 -13.98 1.97
CA TYR A 25 -7.20 -12.70 1.31
C TYR A 25 -8.38 -11.74 1.43
N PHE A 26 -9.60 -12.26 1.34
CA PHE A 26 -10.80 -11.47 1.52
C PHE A 26 -10.87 -10.80 2.91
N PHE A 27 -10.44 -11.53 3.95
CA PHE A 27 -10.43 -10.99 5.32
C PHE A 27 -9.36 -9.93 5.50
N ASP A 28 -8.18 -10.14 4.91
CA ASP A 28 -7.09 -9.17 4.87
C ASP A 28 -7.56 -7.81 4.34
N THR A 29 -8.11 -7.80 3.13
CA THR A 29 -8.61 -6.57 2.50
C THR A 29 -9.80 -5.95 3.26
N ALA A 30 -10.60 -6.76 3.95
CA ALA A 30 -11.71 -6.26 4.77
C ALA A 30 -11.19 -5.55 6.04
N PHE A 31 -10.20 -6.13 6.72
CA PHE A 31 -9.59 -5.53 7.91
C PHE A 31 -8.81 -4.26 7.56
N GLU A 32 -8.17 -4.20 6.39
CA GLU A 32 -7.53 -2.99 5.89
C GLU A 32 -8.51 -1.82 5.80
N LYS A 33 -9.65 -2.04 5.13
CA LYS A 33 -10.73 -1.04 4.98
C LYS A 33 -11.30 -0.60 6.33
N ILE A 34 -11.53 -1.54 7.25
CA ILE A 34 -11.94 -1.22 8.62
C ILE A 34 -10.88 -0.33 9.29
N GLY A 35 -9.60 -0.68 9.12
CA GLY A 35 -8.47 0.09 9.62
C GLY A 35 -8.42 1.52 9.09
N LEU A 36 -8.72 1.75 7.81
CA LEU A 36 -8.83 3.10 7.22
C LEU A 36 -10.04 3.86 7.76
N PHE A 37 -11.19 3.19 7.88
CA PHE A 37 -12.43 3.80 8.38
C PHE A 37 -12.25 4.41 9.78
N PHE A 38 -11.55 3.70 10.68
CA PHE A 38 -11.29 4.19 12.04
C PHE A 38 -10.06 5.12 12.17
N THR A 39 -9.35 5.41 11.08
CA THR A 39 -8.21 6.35 11.09
C THR A 39 -8.69 7.74 10.69
N PHE A 40 -9.15 8.53 11.66
CA PHE A 40 -9.87 9.79 11.39
C PHE A 40 -9.00 10.97 10.94
N ASN A 41 -7.71 10.98 11.31
CA ASN A 41 -6.81 12.05 10.89
C ASN A 41 -6.37 11.81 9.43
N PRO A 42 -6.54 12.79 8.51
CA PRO A 42 -6.24 12.59 7.09
C PRO A 42 -4.78 12.24 6.79
N GLU A 43 -3.82 12.86 7.49
CA GLU A 43 -2.39 12.54 7.35
C GLU A 43 -2.10 11.09 7.75
N LYS A 44 -2.58 10.67 8.92
CA LYS A 44 -2.45 9.29 9.37
C LYS A 44 -3.16 8.31 8.45
N LYS A 45 -4.28 8.70 7.85
CA LYS A 45 -5.03 7.85 6.93
C LYS A 45 -4.29 7.70 5.59
N ALA A 46 -3.69 8.78 5.08
CA ALA A 46 -2.84 8.75 3.90
C ALA A 46 -1.60 7.87 4.14
N GLN A 47 -0.94 8.03 5.28
CA GLN A 47 0.20 7.19 5.66
C GLN A 47 -0.19 5.71 5.72
N LYS A 48 -1.29 5.37 6.39
CA LYS A 48 -1.74 3.99 6.52
C LYS A 48 -2.14 3.35 5.19
N ALA A 49 -2.72 4.12 4.27
CA ALA A 49 -2.98 3.66 2.92
C ALA A 49 -1.67 3.39 2.15
N MET A 50 -0.63 4.19 2.34
CA MET A 50 0.68 3.90 1.76
C MET A 50 1.32 2.63 2.34
N GLU A 51 1.16 2.36 3.63
CA GLU A 51 1.61 1.09 4.24
C GLU A 51 0.95 -0.12 3.57
N TYR A 52 -0.36 -0.07 3.31
CA TYR A 52 -1.06 -1.13 2.57
C TYR A 52 -0.62 -1.22 1.12
N ALA A 53 -0.37 -0.10 0.44
CA ALA A 53 0.18 -0.11 -0.91
C ALA A 53 1.54 -0.84 -0.95
N GLU A 54 2.45 -0.53 -0.02
CA GLU A 54 3.74 -1.23 0.07
C GLU A 54 3.57 -2.75 0.28
N GLU A 55 2.60 -3.16 1.10
CA GLU A 55 2.24 -4.57 1.27
C GLU A 55 1.76 -5.22 -0.05
N LYS A 56 0.89 -4.54 -0.81
CA LYS A 56 0.41 -5.06 -2.11
C LYS A 56 1.52 -5.14 -3.15
N LEU A 57 2.51 -4.24 -3.11
CA LEU A 57 3.69 -4.36 -3.98
C LEU A 57 4.50 -5.62 -3.64
N ALA A 58 4.68 -5.93 -2.36
CA ALA A 58 5.34 -7.15 -1.91
C ALA A 58 4.55 -8.42 -2.26
N GLU A 59 3.21 -8.39 -2.19
CA GLU A 59 2.36 -9.47 -2.67
C GLU A 59 2.49 -9.69 -4.18
N ALA A 60 2.55 -8.62 -4.97
CA ALA A 60 2.75 -8.69 -6.41
C ALA A 60 4.10 -9.31 -6.75
N GLU A 61 5.17 -8.93 -6.05
CA GLU A 61 6.50 -9.54 -6.21
C GLU A 61 6.46 -11.04 -5.88
N ALA A 62 5.86 -11.41 -4.76
CA ALA A 62 5.73 -12.81 -4.36
C ALA A 62 4.91 -13.63 -5.38
N ALA A 63 3.83 -13.07 -5.91
CA ALA A 63 3.01 -13.72 -6.94
C ALA A 63 3.75 -13.86 -8.29
N ALA A 64 4.57 -12.87 -8.66
CA ALA A 64 5.41 -12.92 -9.85
C ALA A 64 6.46 -14.04 -9.74
N ASN A 65 7.12 -14.16 -8.58
CA ASN A 65 8.06 -15.25 -8.28
C ASN A 65 7.40 -16.64 -8.33
N GLU A 66 6.09 -16.72 -8.12
CA GLU A 66 5.29 -17.94 -8.21
C GLU A 66 4.65 -18.18 -9.59
N ASN A 67 4.92 -17.32 -10.59
CA ASN A 67 4.31 -17.35 -11.93
C ASN A 67 2.77 -17.30 -11.91
N LYS A 68 2.19 -16.46 -11.04
CA LYS A 68 0.74 -16.26 -10.90
C LYS A 68 0.29 -14.89 -11.43
N PRO A 69 0.16 -14.70 -12.75
CA PRO A 69 -0.09 -13.39 -13.34
C PRO A 69 -1.42 -12.75 -12.91
N GLU A 70 -2.46 -13.53 -12.64
CA GLU A 70 -3.75 -13.02 -12.15
C GLU A 70 -3.64 -12.47 -10.72
N ALA A 71 -2.82 -13.11 -9.88
CA ALA A 71 -2.54 -12.64 -8.53
C ALA A 71 -1.70 -11.36 -8.56
N VAL A 72 -0.72 -11.26 -9.48
CA VAL A 72 0.02 -10.02 -9.73
C VAL A 72 -0.93 -8.89 -10.14
N ALA A 73 -1.80 -9.12 -11.11
CA ALA A 73 -2.77 -8.12 -11.58
C ALA A 73 -3.70 -7.66 -10.44
N THR A 74 -4.16 -8.58 -9.61
CA THR A 74 -5.00 -8.28 -8.45
C THR A 74 -4.26 -7.42 -7.42
N ALA A 75 -3.05 -7.82 -7.03
CA ALA A 75 -2.23 -7.05 -6.09
C ALA A 75 -1.92 -5.64 -6.62
N MET A 76 -1.58 -5.51 -7.91
CA MET A 76 -1.31 -4.21 -8.52
C MET A 76 -2.55 -3.31 -8.63
N ALA A 77 -3.74 -3.88 -8.84
CA ALA A 77 -4.99 -3.12 -8.81
C ALA A 77 -5.27 -2.57 -7.39
N ASN A 78 -5.03 -3.37 -6.36
CA ASN A 78 -5.19 -2.95 -4.96
C ASN A 78 -4.15 -1.89 -4.58
N TYR A 79 -2.89 -2.07 -4.98
CA TYR A 79 -1.83 -1.05 -4.86
C TYR A 79 -2.29 0.31 -5.42
N GLN A 80 -2.84 0.33 -6.65
CA GLN A 80 -3.31 1.58 -7.27
C GLN A 80 -4.47 2.21 -6.51
N ASN A 81 -5.38 1.40 -5.95
CA ASN A 81 -6.47 1.91 -5.13
C ASN A 81 -5.94 2.59 -3.86
N ASP A 82 -4.99 1.98 -3.18
CA ASP A 82 -4.41 2.50 -1.95
C ASP A 82 -3.60 3.78 -2.17
N VAL A 83 -2.79 3.84 -3.23
CA VAL A 83 -2.08 5.06 -3.64
C VAL A 83 -3.05 6.18 -4.02
N SER A 84 -4.12 5.87 -4.76
CA SER A 84 -5.15 6.85 -5.12
C SER A 84 -5.88 7.37 -3.88
N PHE A 85 -6.16 6.49 -2.93
CA PHE A 85 -6.77 6.84 -1.67
C PHE A 85 -5.86 7.77 -0.85
N ALA A 86 -4.58 7.39 -0.69
CA ALA A 86 -3.59 8.21 0.00
C ALA A 86 -3.48 9.60 -0.62
N THR A 87 -3.44 9.68 -1.95
CA THR A 87 -3.41 10.95 -2.69
C THR A 87 -4.64 11.84 -2.39
N ASN A 88 -5.83 11.25 -2.28
CA ASN A 88 -7.05 12.00 -2.00
C ASN A 88 -7.11 12.50 -0.54
N GLU A 89 -6.66 11.70 0.41
CA GLU A 89 -6.55 12.14 1.81
C GLU A 89 -5.48 13.23 1.96
N SER A 90 -4.37 13.15 1.22
CA SER A 90 -3.34 14.21 1.20
C SER A 90 -3.87 15.56 0.71
N LYS A 91 -4.73 15.59 -0.31
CA LYS A 91 -5.40 16.82 -0.75
C LYS A 91 -6.28 17.43 0.35
N THR A 92 -6.92 16.58 1.15
CA THR A 92 -7.73 17.03 2.29
C THR A 92 -6.88 17.68 3.39
N ILE A 93 -5.57 17.37 3.44
CA ILE A 93 -4.62 18.05 4.32
C ILE A 93 -4.28 19.43 3.77
N GLU A 94 -3.96 19.52 2.47
CA GLU A 94 -3.64 20.78 1.79
C GLU A 94 -4.78 21.82 1.93
N ASP A 95 -6.04 21.39 1.82
CA ASP A 95 -7.20 22.28 1.96
C ASP A 95 -7.42 22.82 3.39
N LYS A 96 -6.74 22.27 4.40
CA LYS A 96 -6.92 22.61 5.83
C LYS A 96 -5.84 23.53 6.40
N ILE A 97 -4.82 23.87 5.62
CA ILE A 97 -3.68 24.72 6.02
C ILE A 97 -3.80 26.07 5.32
#